data_AF-A0A4Q4TXX1-F1
#
_entry.id   AF-A0A4Q4TXX1-F1
#
_cell.length_a   1.000
_cell.length_b   1.000
_cell.length_c   1.000
_cell.angle_alpha   90.00
_cell.angle_beta   90.00
_cell.angle_gamma   90.00
#
_symmetry.space_group_name_H-M   'P 1'
#
loop_
_entity.id
_entity.type
_entity.pdbx_description
1 polymer ?
#
loop_
_entity_poly.entity_id
_entity_poly.type
_entity_poly.pdbx_seq_one_letter_code
_entity_poly.pdbx_strand_id
1 'polypeptide(L)'
;MILTDLLSMILRIAELVFAAIVAGVNGQYLRMISNTSHWDQARFIYTEVVAGLAILLALIWLFPFSGSFVHWPVDLFISICWFAAFGVLANYLDGSCGRVFAWGNVTLRGDNLCGRFKAIIAFSFLSAICWLVSAIIGFMWVRDHENRYRRRTWHRSRV
;
A
#
# COMPACT_ATOMS: atom_id res chain seq x y z
N MET A 1 -2.18 0.01 24.66
CA MET A 1 -0.73 0.06 24.35
C MET A 1 -0.28 -1.23 23.67
N ILE A 2 -0.59 -2.43 24.18
CA ILE A 2 -0.20 -3.69 23.50
C ILE A 2 -1.04 -3.97 22.24
N LEU A 3 -2.37 -3.74 22.29
CA LEU A 3 -3.26 -4.00 21.15
C LEU A 3 -2.92 -3.13 19.92
N THR A 4 -2.49 -1.89 20.13
CA THR A 4 -2.09 -0.96 19.06
C THR A 4 -0.78 -1.36 18.41
N ASP A 5 0.18 -1.86 19.20
CA ASP A 5 1.45 -2.36 18.68
C ASP A 5 1.26 -3.66 17.89
N LEU A 6 0.40 -4.56 18.40
CA LEU A 6 0.09 -5.84 17.75
C LEU A 6 -0.70 -5.64 16.46
N LEU A 7 -1.67 -4.71 16.45
CA LEU A 7 -2.39 -4.31 15.24
C LEU A 7 -1.45 -3.67 14.20
N SER A 8 -0.56 -2.78 14.63
CA SER A 8 0.45 -2.15 13.76
C SER A 8 1.36 -3.20 13.13
N MET A 9 1.85 -4.17 13.91
CA MET A 9 2.68 -5.26 13.42
C MET A 9 1.96 -6.12 12.36
N ILE A 10 0.69 -6.48 12.61
CA ILE A 10 -0.11 -7.24 11.64
C ILE A 10 -0.35 -6.43 10.36
N LEU A 11 -0.64 -5.13 10.48
CA LEU A 11 -0.83 -4.24 9.33
C LEU A 11 0.43 -4.17 8.47
N ARG A 12 1.62 -4.06 9.07
CA ARG A 12 2.91 -4.09 8.34
C ARG A 12 3.15 -5.38 7.57
N ILE A 13 2.82 -6.52 8.18
CA ILE A 13 2.92 -7.82 7.50
C ILE A 13 1.93 -7.89 6.34
N ALA A 14 0.70 -7.41 6.53
CA ALA A 14 -0.32 -7.38 5.48
C ALA A 14 0.11 -6.46 4.31
N GLU A 15 0.63 -5.26 4.61
CA GLU A 15 1.20 -4.33 3.62
C GLU A 15 2.30 -4.98 2.78
N LEU A 16 3.23 -5.69 3.44
CA LEU A 16 4.32 -6.41 2.78
C LEU A 16 3.81 -7.53 1.87
N VAL A 17 2.85 -8.33 2.34
CA VAL A 17 2.25 -9.42 1.56
C VAL A 17 1.52 -8.88 0.32
N PHE A 18 0.70 -7.84 0.48
CA PHE A 18 -0.03 -7.26 -0.65
C PHE A 18 0.91 -6.60 -1.66
N ALA A 19 1.92 -5.87 -1.20
CA ALA A 19 2.92 -5.25 -2.08
C ALA A 19 3.74 -6.31 -2.84
N ALA A 20 4.14 -7.40 -2.17
CA ALA A 20 4.86 -8.51 -2.78
C ALA A 20 4.03 -9.24 -3.86
N ILE A 21 2.73 -9.45 -3.61
CA ILE A 21 1.82 -10.04 -4.61
C ILE A 21 1.76 -9.13 -5.86
N VAL A 22 1.58 -7.82 -5.68
CA VAL A 22 1.48 -6.87 -6.80
C VAL A 22 2.79 -6.82 -7.59
N ALA A 23 3.94 -6.73 -6.92
CA ALA A 23 5.26 -6.73 -7.58
C ALA A 23 5.52 -8.05 -8.33
N GLY A 24 5.19 -9.20 -7.71
CA GLY A 24 5.39 -10.51 -8.34
C GLY A 24 4.59 -10.67 -9.64
N VAL A 25 3.33 -10.22 -9.66
CA VAL A 25 2.49 -10.33 -10.85
C VAL A 25 2.88 -9.32 -11.93
N ASN A 26 3.21 -8.09 -11.55
CA ASN A 26 3.69 -7.06 -12.49
C ASN A 26 5.04 -7.44 -13.11
N GLY A 27 6.00 -7.92 -12.31
CA GLY A 27 7.30 -8.38 -12.79
C GLY A 27 7.22 -9.53 -13.79
N GLN A 28 6.25 -10.43 -13.64
CA GLN A 28 6.00 -11.50 -14.63
C GLN A 28 5.39 -10.96 -15.93
N TYR A 29 4.60 -9.87 -15.85
CA TYR A 29 3.98 -9.23 -17.00
C TYR A 29 5.00 -8.43 -17.84
N LEU A 30 5.89 -7.67 -17.18
CA LEU A 30 6.97 -6.93 -17.85
C LEU A 30 7.90 -7.84 -18.66
N ARG A 31 8.15 -9.07 -18.17
CA ARG A 31 9.01 -10.03 -18.87
C ARG A 31 8.36 -10.61 -20.14
N MET A 32 7.03 -10.59 -20.21
CA MET A 32 6.25 -11.16 -21.31
C MET A 32 5.93 -10.13 -22.39
N ILE A 33 6.06 -8.83 -22.09
CA ILE A 33 5.75 -7.72 -22.97
C ILE A 33 7.02 -7.03 -23.42
N SER A 34 7.49 -7.41 -24.61
CA SER A 34 8.62 -6.78 -25.29
C SER A 34 8.20 -5.88 -26.47
N ASN A 35 6.91 -5.79 -26.80
CA ASN A 35 6.40 -5.16 -28.04
C ASN A 35 5.10 -4.34 -27.88
N THR A 36 4.78 -3.85 -26.69
CA THR A 36 3.49 -3.15 -26.43
C THR A 36 3.67 -1.64 -26.32
N SER A 37 2.57 -0.89 -26.50
CA SER A 37 2.54 0.57 -26.60
C SER A 37 3.29 1.27 -25.44
N HIS A 38 4.02 2.34 -25.75
CA HIS A 38 4.84 3.09 -24.78
C HIS A 38 4.05 3.58 -23.55
N TRP A 39 2.76 3.86 -23.72
CA TRP A 39 1.90 4.41 -22.67
C TRP A 39 1.45 3.35 -21.66
N ASP A 40 1.20 2.12 -22.09
CA ASP A 40 0.81 1.04 -21.18
C ASP A 40 2.01 0.57 -20.35
N GLN A 41 3.19 0.49 -20.98
CA GLN A 41 4.41 0.09 -20.30
C GLN A 41 4.79 1.04 -19.15
N ALA A 42 4.60 2.36 -19.33
CA ALA A 42 4.86 3.36 -18.30
C ALA A 42 3.99 3.17 -17.04
N ARG A 43 2.74 2.73 -17.21
CA ARG A 43 1.79 2.47 -16.11
C ARG A 43 2.26 1.31 -15.23
N PHE A 44 2.70 0.23 -15.85
CA PHE A 44 3.21 -0.94 -15.12
C PHE A 44 4.51 -0.65 -14.38
N ILE A 45 5.44 0.09 -15.02
CA ILE A 45 6.69 0.53 -14.37
C ILE A 45 6.40 1.39 -13.13
N TYR A 46 5.46 2.34 -13.23
CA TYR A 46 5.05 3.15 -12.07
C TYR A 46 4.57 2.27 -10.92
N THR A 47 3.71 1.29 -11.21
CA THR A 47 3.14 0.41 -10.17
C THR A 47 4.18 -0.51 -9.55
N GLU A 48 5.18 -0.95 -10.32
CA GLU A 48 6.31 -1.75 -9.84
C GLU A 48 7.20 -0.94 -8.88
N VAL A 49 7.51 0.32 -9.23
CA VAL A 49 8.31 1.21 -8.37
C VAL A 49 7.60 1.48 -7.06
N VAL A 50 6.28 1.75 -7.09
CA VAL A 50 5.48 1.96 -5.88
C VAL A 50 5.45 0.69 -5.02
N ALA A 51 5.30 -0.49 -5.64
CA ALA A 51 5.34 -1.76 -4.92
C ALA A 51 6.72 -2.02 -4.28
N GLY A 52 7.81 -1.75 -4.99
CA GLY A 52 9.17 -1.88 -4.48
C GLY A 52 9.45 -0.95 -3.29
N LEU A 53 9.04 0.32 -3.38
CA LEU A 53 9.15 1.27 -2.27
C LEU A 53 8.32 0.82 -1.05
N ALA A 54 7.10 0.32 -1.28
CA ALA A 54 6.25 -0.20 -0.21
C ALA A 54 6.87 -1.42 0.48
N ILE A 55 7.46 -2.36 -0.27
CA ILE A 55 8.16 -3.53 0.29
C ILE A 55 9.37 -3.07 1.13
N LEU A 56 10.21 -2.18 0.59
CA LEU A 56 11.38 -1.67 1.30
C LEU A 56 10.99 -0.97 2.61
N LEU A 57 10.00 -0.09 2.55
CA LEU A 57 9.52 0.62 3.74
C LEU A 57 8.88 -0.31 4.77
N ALA A 58 8.08 -1.28 4.32
CA ALA A 58 7.50 -2.29 5.21
C ALA A 58 8.59 -3.15 5.88
N LEU A 59 9.66 -3.52 5.17
CA LEU A 59 10.80 -4.26 5.72
C LEU A 59 11.60 -3.41 6.73
N ILE A 60 11.88 -2.14 6.38
CA ILE A 60 12.63 -1.21 7.23
C ILE A 60 11.89 -0.98 8.54
N TRP A 61 10.56 -0.83 8.51
CA TRP A 61 9.76 -0.65 9.71
C TRP A 61 9.38 -1.93 10.46
N LEU A 62 9.57 -3.11 9.86
CA LEU A 62 9.46 -4.39 10.57
C LEU A 62 10.61 -4.57 11.59
N PHE A 63 11.78 -3.98 11.30
CA PHE A 63 12.93 -4.05 12.21
C PHE A 63 12.75 -3.03 13.35
N PRO A 64 12.84 -3.45 14.64
CA PRO A 64 12.53 -2.60 15.79
C PRO A 64 13.58 -1.51 16.08
N PHE A 65 14.36 -1.08 15.08
CA PHE A 65 15.41 -0.07 15.22
C PHE A 65 14.93 1.38 15.08
N SER A 66 13.69 1.64 14.66
CA SER A 66 13.19 3.02 14.54
C SER A 66 12.43 3.45 15.80
N GLY A 67 13.15 3.51 16.92
CA GLY A 67 12.70 4.30 18.06
C GLY A 67 12.62 5.77 17.63
N SER A 68 11.41 6.32 17.57
CA SER A 68 11.14 7.77 17.53
C SER A 68 11.39 8.51 16.21
N PHE A 69 10.94 7.99 15.05
CA PHE A 69 11.03 8.76 13.79
C PHE A 69 9.72 8.89 13.00
N VAL A 70 8.67 9.50 13.58
CA VAL A 70 7.48 10.04 12.88
C VAL A 70 7.17 9.35 11.53
N HIS A 71 6.67 8.11 11.57
CA HIS A 71 6.50 7.24 10.38
C HIS A 71 5.26 7.63 9.56
N TRP A 72 4.29 8.24 10.23
CA TRP A 72 3.00 8.70 9.69
C TRP A 72 3.03 9.44 8.34
N PRO A 73 3.88 10.46 8.09
CA PRO A 73 3.87 11.18 6.81
C PRO A 73 4.32 10.30 5.63
N VAL A 74 5.27 9.39 5.87
CA VAL A 74 5.75 8.47 4.83
C VAL A 74 4.67 7.42 4.54
N ASP A 75 4.00 6.91 5.57
CA ASP A 75 2.87 6.00 5.41
C ASP A 75 1.72 6.63 4.59
N LEU A 76 1.41 7.90 4.88
CA LEU A 76 0.40 8.66 4.15
C LEU A 76 0.81 8.87 2.68
N PHE A 77 2.06 9.24 2.42
CA PHE A 77 2.56 9.42 1.06
C PHE A 77 2.44 8.14 0.23
N ILE A 78 2.84 6.99 0.80
CA ILE A 78 2.73 5.70 0.14
C ILE A 78 1.27 5.32 -0.10
N SER A 79 0.35 5.62 0.81
CA SER A 79 -1.08 5.40 0.59
C SER A 79 -1.60 6.15 -0.65
N ILE A 80 -1.18 7.41 -0.84
CA ILE A 80 -1.55 8.23 -2.01
C ILE A 80 -0.96 7.62 -3.29
N CYS A 81 0.30 7.16 -3.26
CA CYS A 81 0.90 6.46 -4.39
C CYS A 81 0.14 5.18 -4.75
N TRP A 82 -0.35 4.42 -3.76
CA TRP A 82 -1.18 3.23 -4.01
C TRP A 82 -2.55 3.58 -4.59
N PHE A 83 -3.19 4.67 -4.17
CA PHE A 83 -4.42 5.15 -4.80
C PHE A 83 -4.20 5.58 -6.25
N ALA A 84 -3.09 6.26 -6.54
CA ALA A 84 -2.71 6.60 -7.92
C ALA A 84 -2.43 5.34 -8.76
N ALA A 85 -1.72 4.35 -8.20
CA ALA A 85 -1.49 3.07 -8.84
C ALA A 85 -2.81 2.37 -9.16
N PHE A 86 -3.74 2.30 -8.20
CA PHE A 86 -5.09 1.78 -8.42
C PHE A 86 -5.81 2.50 -9.57
N GLY A 87 -5.80 3.83 -9.61
CA GLY A 87 -6.45 4.60 -10.68
C GLY A 87 -5.86 4.33 -12.05
N VAL A 88 -4.54 4.18 -12.12
CA VAL A 88 -3.81 3.86 -13.36
C VAL A 88 -4.15 2.46 -13.87
N LEU A 89 -4.19 1.44 -12.99
CA LEU A 89 -4.60 0.09 -13.39
C LEU A 89 -6.09 0.02 -13.76
N ALA A 90 -6.96 0.72 -13.03
CA ALA A 90 -8.39 0.76 -13.33
C ALA A 90 -8.66 1.37 -14.71
N ASN A 91 -7.96 2.47 -15.05
CA ASN A 91 -8.04 3.09 -16.37
C ASN A 91 -7.49 2.20 -17.50
N TYR A 92 -6.54 1.30 -17.20
CA TYR A 92 -6.06 0.33 -18.18
C TYR A 92 -7.11 -0.75 -18.47
N LEU A 93 -7.93 -1.14 -17.48
CA LEU A 93 -8.96 -2.16 -17.68
C LEU A 93 -10.22 -1.67 -18.41
N ASP A 94 -10.48 -0.36 -18.44
CA ASP A 94 -11.74 0.26 -18.92
C ASP A 94 -11.95 0.23 -20.45
N GLY A 95 -11.38 -0.76 -21.13
CA GLY A 95 -11.55 -0.97 -22.57
C GLY A 95 -11.21 -2.37 -23.06
N SER A 96 -10.32 -3.10 -22.38
CA SER A 96 -9.88 -4.43 -22.80
C SER A 96 -10.61 -5.58 -22.10
N CYS A 97 -11.14 -5.39 -20.89
CA CYS A 97 -11.74 -6.49 -20.14
C CYS A 97 -12.99 -6.15 -19.30
N GLY A 98 -13.74 -5.14 -19.73
CA GLY A 98 -15.00 -4.74 -19.12
C GLY A 98 -14.86 -4.11 -17.73
N ARG A 99 -16.00 -3.80 -17.10
CA ARG A 99 -16.05 -3.08 -15.82
C ARG A 99 -15.26 -3.80 -14.72
N VAL A 100 -14.50 -3.03 -13.92
CA VAL A 100 -13.67 -3.50 -12.79
C VAL A 100 -14.42 -4.49 -11.87
N PHE A 101 -15.69 -4.23 -11.57
CA PHE A 101 -16.52 -5.04 -10.66
C PHE A 101 -17.41 -6.10 -11.33
N ALA A 102 -17.33 -6.29 -12.65
CA ALA A 102 -18.05 -7.37 -13.32
C ALA A 102 -17.27 -8.70 -13.14
N TRP A 103 -17.70 -9.51 -12.18
CA TRP A 103 -17.17 -10.86 -11.90
C TRP A 103 -18.04 -11.98 -12.49
N GLY A 104 -19.11 -11.64 -13.23
CA GLY A 104 -20.09 -12.61 -13.73
C GLY A 104 -19.63 -13.53 -14.86
N ASN A 105 -18.42 -13.35 -15.42
CA ASN A 105 -17.93 -14.15 -16.54
C ASN A 105 -16.42 -14.47 -16.42
N VAL A 106 -15.95 -14.71 -15.19
CA VAL A 106 -14.59 -15.23 -14.94
C VAL A 106 -14.68 -16.74 -14.75
N THR A 107 -14.42 -17.50 -15.81
CA THR A 107 -14.26 -18.94 -15.73
C THR A 107 -12.89 -19.28 -15.12
N LEU A 108 -12.91 -20.12 -14.06
CA LEU A 108 -11.73 -20.57 -13.29
C LEU A 108 -10.78 -21.49 -14.07
N ARG A 109 -11.05 -21.78 -15.35
CA ARG A 109 -10.44 -22.88 -16.11
C ARG A 109 -9.93 -22.47 -17.51
N GLY A 110 -9.54 -21.20 -17.66
CA GLY A 110 -8.88 -20.68 -18.86
C GLY A 110 -7.87 -19.60 -18.46
N ASP A 111 -6.85 -19.41 -19.29
CA ASP A 111 -5.66 -18.57 -19.08
C ASP A 111 -5.99 -17.06 -19.08
N ASN A 112 -6.91 -16.65 -18.21
CA ASN A 112 -7.57 -15.35 -18.24
C ASN A 112 -6.69 -14.33 -17.53
N LEU A 113 -5.73 -13.76 -18.27
CA LEU A 113 -4.91 -12.59 -17.88
C LEU A 113 -5.74 -11.50 -17.18
N CYS A 114 -6.96 -11.28 -17.66
CA CYS A 114 -7.89 -10.32 -17.08
C CYS A 114 -8.35 -10.61 -15.65
N GLY A 115 -8.59 -11.87 -15.29
CA GLY A 115 -8.97 -12.23 -13.91
C GLY A 115 -7.84 -11.93 -12.93
N ARG A 116 -6.59 -12.15 -13.35
CA ARG A 116 -5.39 -11.79 -12.58
C ARG A 116 -5.29 -10.28 -12.40
N PHE A 117 -5.49 -9.50 -13.46
CA PHE A 117 -5.48 -8.04 -13.36
C PHE A 117 -6.56 -7.46 -12.44
N LYS A 118 -7.77 -8.03 -12.46
CA LYS A 118 -8.84 -7.67 -11.51
C LYS A 118 -8.44 -7.93 -10.05
N ALA A 119 -7.77 -9.05 -9.80
CA ALA A 119 -7.25 -9.36 -8.46
C ALA A 119 -6.17 -8.36 -8.02
N ILE A 120 -5.20 -8.03 -8.89
CA ILE A 120 -4.15 -7.05 -8.60
C ILE A 120 -4.74 -5.68 -8.24
N ILE A 121 -5.77 -5.25 -8.97
CA ILE A 121 -6.48 -3.99 -8.70
C ILE A 121 -7.14 -4.00 -7.32
N ALA A 122 -7.74 -5.13 -6.91
CA ALA A 122 -8.33 -5.25 -5.59
C ALA A 122 -7.26 -5.22 -4.48
N PHE A 123 -6.13 -5.92 -4.68
CA PHE A 123 -5.03 -5.94 -3.71
C PHE A 123 -4.31 -4.59 -3.61
N SER A 124 -4.19 -3.84 -4.71
CA SER A 124 -3.59 -2.51 -4.68
C SER A 124 -4.45 -1.52 -3.89
N PHE A 125 -5.78 -1.60 -4.03
CA PHE A 125 -6.71 -0.81 -3.23
C PHE A 125 -6.68 -1.19 -1.75
N LEU A 126 -6.63 -2.49 -1.44
CA LEU A 126 -6.53 -2.98 -0.07
C LEU A 126 -5.22 -2.54 0.59
N SER A 127 -4.12 -2.60 -0.14
CA SER A 127 -2.82 -2.06 0.28
C SER A 127 -2.93 -0.57 0.59
N ALA A 128 -3.55 0.23 -0.29
CA ALA A 128 -3.76 1.67 -0.06
C ALA A 128 -4.46 1.94 1.28
N ILE A 129 -5.51 1.16 1.59
CA ILE A 129 -6.25 1.30 2.85
C ILE A 129 -5.39 0.87 4.05
N CYS A 130 -4.66 -0.24 3.96
CA CYS A 130 -3.76 -0.68 5.05
C CYS A 130 -2.74 0.41 5.41
N TRP A 131 -2.07 0.97 4.39
CA TRP A 131 -1.12 2.07 4.55
C TRP A 131 -1.76 3.32 5.17
N LEU A 132 -2.99 3.64 4.79
CA LEU A 132 -3.75 4.76 5.34
C LEU A 132 -4.13 4.53 6.82
N VAL A 133 -4.54 3.31 7.18
CA VAL A 133 -4.86 2.97 8.57
C VAL A 133 -3.60 3.03 9.44
N SER A 134 -2.47 2.53 8.94
CA SER A 134 -1.16 2.66 9.60
C SER A 134 -0.77 4.13 9.83
N ALA A 135 -0.99 5.00 8.84
CA ALA A 135 -0.75 6.43 8.96
C ALA A 135 -1.63 7.09 10.06
N ILE A 136 -2.91 6.72 10.13
CA ILE A 136 -3.85 7.25 11.15
C ILE A 136 -3.43 6.79 12.55
N ILE A 137 -3.07 5.52 12.71
CA ILE A 137 -2.60 4.99 14.00
C ILE A 137 -1.33 5.72 14.44
N GLY A 138 -0.37 5.93 13.52
CA GLY A 138 0.84 6.71 13.77
C GLY A 138 0.53 8.15 14.20
N PHE A 139 -0.40 8.82 13.51
CA PHE A 139 -0.82 10.19 13.84
C PHE A 139 -1.45 10.30 15.24
N MET A 140 -2.35 9.37 15.59
CA MET A 140 -2.98 9.34 16.92
C MET A 140 -1.94 9.15 18.02
N TRP A 141 -0.93 8.31 17.79
CA TRP A 141 0.12 8.02 18.77
C TRP A 141 1.02 9.23 19.03
N VAL A 142 1.39 9.98 17.97
CA VAL A 142 2.13 11.25 18.07
C VAL A 142 1.32 12.28 18.85
N ARG A 143 0.03 12.44 18.53
CA ARG A 143 -0.84 13.43 19.19
C ARG A 143 -1.02 13.14 20.68
N ASP A 144 -1.14 11.86 21.06
CA ASP A 144 -1.22 11.47 22.46
C ASP A 144 0.08 11.72 23.23
N HIS A 145 1.24 11.51 22.58
CA HIS A 145 2.54 11.83 23.16
C HIS A 145 2.73 13.34 23.38
N GLU A 146 2.39 14.17 22.39
CA GLU A 146 2.49 15.63 22.50
C GLU A 146 1.61 16.18 23.62
N ASN A 147 0.38 15.68 23.76
CA ASN A 147 -0.53 16.05 24.83
C ASN A 147 0.02 15.71 26.22
N ARG A 148 0.72 14.58 26.37
CA ARG A 148 1.36 14.20 27.64
C ARG A 148 2.57 15.06 27.96
N TYR A 149 3.39 15.42 26.97
CA TYR A 149 4.50 16.36 27.17
C TYR A 149 4.00 17.74 27.60
N ARG A 150 2.96 18.28 26.94
CA ARG A 150 2.34 19.56 27.33
C ARG A 150 1.82 19.53 28.77
N ARG A 151 1.13 18.48 29.20
CA ARG A 151 0.64 18.39 30.60
C ARG A 151 1.77 18.39 31.63
N ARG A 152 2.92 17.77 31.32
CA ARG A 152 4.08 17.72 32.23
C ARG A 152 4.79 19.07 32.37
N THR A 153 4.92 19.86 31.31
CA THR A 153 5.49 21.21 31.39
C THR A 153 4.62 22.15 32.22
N TRP A 154 3.29 22.09 32.06
CA TRP A 154 2.36 22.92 32.85
C TRP A 154 2.37 22.62 34.36
N HIS A 155 2.61 21.37 34.76
CA HIS A 155 2.77 21.02 36.19
C HIS A 155 4.09 21.52 36.78
N ARG A 156 5.16 21.60 35.97
CA ARG A 156 6.49 22.04 36.42
C ARG A 156 6.62 23.56 36.53
N SER A 157 5.73 24.32 35.89
CA SER A 157 5.69 25.79 35.98
C SER A 157 4.88 26.31 37.19
N ARG A 158 4.22 25.42 37.95
CA ARG A 158 3.43 25.77 39.15
C ARG A 158 4.11 25.40 40.48
N VAL A 159 5.38 25.02 40.44
CA VAL A 159 6.22 24.83 41.63
C VAL A 159 7.24 25.95 41.74
#